data_AF-A0A951Q2Y5-F1
#
_entry.id   AF-A0A951Q2Y5-F1
#
_cell.length_a   1.000
_cell.length_b   1.000
_cell.length_c   1.000
_cell.angle_alpha   90.00
_cell.angle_beta   90.00
_cell.angle_gamma   90.00
#
_symmetry.space_group_name_H-M   'P 1'
#
loop_
_entity.id
_entity.type
_entity.pdbx_description
1 polymer ?
#
loop_
_entity_poly.entity_id
_entity_poly.type
_entity_poly.pdbx_seq_one_letter_code
_entity_poly.pdbx_strand_id
1 'polypeptide(L)'
;MFFQRVRSFYIFSLGFLLLLLFASGIFAYLVSPLRDPTFQPDSANAGSLVPWLQGVTEEHWLLGANILAFLLSTNLTLILWQRWVSNNNDWLLRFINMVFAWVILFSVFWIMFMIYLLQQWLVD
;
A
#
# COMPACT_ATOMS: atom_id res chain seq x y z
N MET A 1 -19.24 -20.36 13.91
CA MET A 1 -18.29 -19.53 14.72
C MET A 1 -16.97 -19.25 14.02
N PHE A 2 -16.27 -20.22 13.42
CA PHE A 2 -14.96 -19.99 12.79
C PHE A 2 -14.99 -18.94 11.66
N PHE A 3 -15.91 -19.06 10.69
CA PHE A 3 -16.06 -18.09 9.60
C PHE A 3 -16.34 -16.65 10.07
N GLN A 4 -17.08 -16.47 11.17
CA GLN A 4 -17.32 -15.15 11.75
C GLN A 4 -16.06 -14.57 12.42
N ARG A 5 -15.27 -15.37 13.15
CA ARG A 5 -14.00 -14.92 13.73
C ARG A 5 -12.99 -14.52 12.66
N VAL A 6 -12.88 -15.33 11.62
CA VAL A 6 -12.00 -15.06 10.47
C VAL A 6 -12.41 -13.76 9.78
N ARG A 7 -13.71 -13.52 9.55
CA ARG A 7 -14.20 -12.25 9.00
C ARG A 7 -13.87 -11.06 9.88
N SER A 8 -14.09 -11.16 11.20
CA SER A 8 -13.77 -10.08 12.14
C SER A 8 -12.26 -9.78 12.19
N PHE A 9 -11.41 -10.81 12.08
CA PHE A 9 -9.96 -10.64 11.98
C PHE A 9 -9.57 -9.85 10.73
N TYR A 10 -10.12 -10.18 9.56
CA TYR A 10 -9.83 -9.43 8.34
C TYR A 10 -10.27 -7.97 8.45
N ILE A 11 -11.47 -7.70 8.96
CA ILE A 11 -11.95 -6.32 9.16
C ILE A 11 -11.06 -5.54 10.14
N PHE A 12 -10.66 -6.17 11.25
CA PHE A 12 -9.76 -5.54 12.23
C PHE A 12 -8.39 -5.26 11.62
N SER A 13 -7.82 -6.23 10.90
CA SER A 13 -6.55 -6.07 10.21
C SER A 13 -6.61 -5.02 9.10
N LEU A 14 -7.75 -4.87 8.40
CA LEU A 14 -7.97 -3.79 7.46
C LEU A 14 -7.93 -2.43 8.16
N GLY A 15 -8.59 -2.30 9.31
CA GLY A 15 -8.54 -1.08 10.12
C GLY A 15 -7.10 -0.72 10.53
N PHE A 16 -6.33 -1.70 10.97
CA PHE A 16 -4.90 -1.52 11.26
C PHE A 16 -4.10 -1.12 10.02
N LEU A 17 -4.32 -1.77 8.88
CA LEU A 17 -3.63 -1.43 7.61
C LEU A 17 -3.97 -0.02 7.13
N LEU A 18 -5.19 0.46 7.32
CA LEU A 18 -5.58 1.83 6.99
C LEU A 18 -4.92 2.86 7.91
N LEU A 19 -4.78 2.54 9.20
CA LEU A 19 -4.00 3.38 10.12
C LEU A 19 -2.52 3.40 9.75
N LEU A 20 -1.96 2.23 9.43
CA LEU A 20 -0.57 2.10 8.97
C LEU A 20 -0.35 2.91 7.69
N LEU A 21 -1.25 2.78 6.71
CA LEU A 21 -1.27 3.54 5.47
C LEU A 21 -1.22 5.05 5.75
N PHE A 22 -2.11 5.53 6.62
CA PHE A 22 -2.19 6.94 6.98
C PHE A 22 -0.93 7.43 7.69
N ALA A 23 -0.41 6.65 8.65
CA ALA A 23 0.82 6.96 9.36
C ALA A 23 2.03 6.99 8.40
N SER A 24 2.13 6.04 7.48
CA SER A 24 3.17 6.01 6.45
C SER A 24 3.07 7.20 5.49
N GLY A 25 1.86 7.62 5.13
CA GLY A 25 1.64 8.83 4.32
C GLY A 25 2.11 10.09 5.05
N ILE A 26 1.70 10.28 6.31
CA ILE A 26 2.18 11.40 7.13
C ILE A 26 3.71 11.37 7.26
N PHE A 27 4.28 10.19 7.50
CA PHE A 27 5.72 10.03 7.61
C PHE A 27 6.44 10.46 6.32
N ALA A 28 6.03 9.93 5.17
CA ALA A 28 6.58 10.31 3.87
C ALA A 28 6.46 11.82 3.60
N TYR A 29 5.31 12.41 3.93
CA TYR A 29 5.10 13.86 3.83
C TYR A 29 6.06 14.68 4.72
N LEU A 30 6.31 14.23 5.95
CA LEU A 30 7.17 14.92 6.91
C LEU A 30 8.64 14.86 6.52
N VAL A 31 9.06 13.75 5.92
CA VAL A 31 10.46 13.53 5.52
C VAL A 31 10.75 13.92 4.07
N SER A 32 9.71 14.41 3.37
CA SER A 32 9.81 14.93 2.01
C SER A 32 10.79 16.10 1.93
N PRO A 33 11.75 16.09 0.98
CA PRO A 33 12.68 17.19 0.76
C PRO A 33 11.97 18.52 0.47
N LEU A 34 10.77 18.47 -0.11
CA LEU A 34 9.93 19.64 -0.40
C LEU A 34 9.52 20.46 0.84
N ARG A 35 9.77 19.95 2.05
CA ARG A 35 9.53 20.66 3.31
C ARG A 35 10.64 21.66 3.64
N ASP A 36 11.83 21.48 3.09
CA ASP A 36 12.96 22.38 3.30
C ASP A 36 12.90 23.52 2.26
N PRO A 37 12.79 24.79 2.66
CA PRO A 37 12.75 25.92 1.73
C PRO A 37 14.06 26.12 0.95
N THR A 38 15.16 25.50 1.37
CA THR A 38 16.46 25.55 0.68
C THR A 38 16.64 24.43 -0.34
N PHE A 39 15.67 23.52 -0.42
CA PHE A 39 15.72 22.37 -1.29
C PHE A 39 15.66 22.78 -2.78
N GLN A 40 16.62 22.27 -3.57
CA GLN A 40 16.72 22.50 -5.02
C GLN A 40 16.60 21.17 -5.78
N PRO A 41 15.64 21.04 -6.73
CA PRO A 41 15.38 19.83 -7.49
C PRO A 41 16.55 19.29 -8.33
N ASP A 42 17.56 20.12 -8.63
CA ASP A 42 18.73 19.71 -9.42
C ASP A 42 19.87 19.08 -8.59
N SER A 43 19.71 18.97 -7.26
CA SER A 43 20.66 18.21 -6.44
C SER A 43 20.34 16.73 -6.58
N ALA A 44 21.31 15.90 -6.98
CA ALA A 44 21.18 14.44 -7.14
C ALA A 44 20.94 13.68 -5.80
N ASN A 45 20.31 14.34 -4.83
CA ASN A 45 19.90 13.83 -3.54
C ASN A 45 18.35 13.78 -3.51
N ALA A 46 17.74 12.93 -4.33
CA ALA A 46 16.34 12.52 -4.23
C ALA A 46 16.09 11.62 -2.99
N GLY A 47 16.74 11.97 -1.88
CA GLY A 47 16.74 11.24 -0.61
C GLY A 47 16.36 12.18 0.52
N SER A 48 15.87 11.59 1.60
CA SER A 48 15.47 12.37 2.77
C SER A 48 16.63 13.24 3.29
N LEU A 49 16.41 14.56 3.33
CA LEU A 49 17.33 15.54 3.94
C LEU A 49 17.50 15.32 5.45
N VAL A 50 16.75 14.39 6.02
CA VAL A 50 16.72 14.11 7.45
C VAL A 50 17.92 13.22 7.82
N PRO A 51 18.81 13.64 8.73
CA PRO A 51 20.07 12.95 9.01
C PRO A 51 19.93 11.47 9.41
N TRP A 52 18.83 11.09 10.08
CA TRP A 52 18.59 9.70 10.47
C TRP A 52 17.99 8.82 9.35
N LEU A 53 17.71 9.40 8.18
CA LEU A 53 17.26 8.70 6.97
C LEU A 53 18.36 8.57 5.89
N GLN A 54 19.61 8.89 6.21
CA GLN A 54 20.75 8.81 5.28
C GLN A 54 21.01 7.42 4.67
N GLY A 55 20.39 6.35 5.19
CA GLY A 55 20.44 4.99 4.63
C GLY A 55 19.19 4.58 3.84
N VAL A 56 18.15 5.41 3.80
CA VAL A 56 16.89 5.11 3.11
C VAL A 56 16.98 5.60 1.68
N THR A 57 17.22 4.66 0.78
CA THR A 57 17.22 4.89 -0.67
C THR A 57 15.82 4.76 -1.26
N GLU A 58 15.66 5.19 -2.50
CA GLU A 58 14.45 4.99 -3.32
C GLU A 58 13.91 3.55 -3.25
N GLU A 59 14.79 2.55 -3.36
CA GLU A 59 14.41 1.13 -3.30
C GLU A 59 13.62 0.77 -2.04
N HIS A 60 13.93 1.41 -0.91
CA HIS A 60 13.23 1.19 0.35
C HIS A 60 11.81 1.77 0.32
N TRP A 61 11.63 2.94 -0.32
CA TRP A 61 10.31 3.55 -0.53
C TRP A 61 9.46 2.71 -1.47
N LEU A 62 10.05 2.23 -2.57
CA LEU A 62 9.40 1.30 -3.51
C LEU A 62 9.01 -0.01 -2.83
N LEU A 63 9.89 -0.57 -2.00
CA LEU A 63 9.61 -1.78 -1.22
C LEU A 63 8.47 -1.54 -0.21
N GLY A 64 8.47 -0.41 0.48
CA GLY A 64 7.37 -0.02 1.39
C GLY A 64 6.04 0.11 0.65
N ALA A 65 6.02 0.78 -0.49
CA ALA A 65 4.85 0.91 -1.36
C ALA A 65 4.34 -0.45 -1.84
N ASN A 66 5.24 -1.33 -2.28
CA ASN A 66 4.92 -2.70 -2.71
C ASN A 66 4.27 -3.50 -1.58
N ILE A 67 4.85 -3.46 -0.38
CA ILE A 67 4.32 -4.18 0.80
C ILE A 67 2.93 -3.66 1.16
N LEU A 68 2.73 -2.34 1.21
CA LEU A 68 1.43 -1.75 1.53
C LEU A 68 0.37 -2.08 0.48
N ALA A 69 0.71 -1.97 -0.82
CA ALA A 69 -0.19 -2.32 -1.92
C ALA A 69 -0.57 -3.81 -1.87
N PHE A 70 0.39 -4.68 -1.62
CA PHE A 70 0.18 -6.12 -1.48
C PHE A 70 -0.74 -6.44 -0.30
N LEU A 71 -0.49 -5.85 0.87
CA LEU A 71 -1.29 -6.11 2.07
C LEU A 71 -2.71 -5.60 1.92
N LEU A 72 -2.91 -4.38 1.40
CA LEU A 72 -4.25 -3.80 1.19
C LEU A 72 -5.06 -4.56 0.15
N SER A 73 -4.46 -4.86 -1.01
CA SER A 73 -5.11 -5.62 -2.08
C SER A 73 -5.51 -7.01 -1.60
N THR A 74 -4.61 -7.72 -0.91
CA THR A 74 -4.88 -9.06 -0.37
C THR A 74 -6.01 -9.03 0.65
N ASN A 75 -5.98 -8.10 1.61
CA ASN A 75 -6.99 -8.01 2.65
C ASN A 75 -8.38 -7.68 2.09
N LEU A 76 -8.46 -6.68 1.21
CA LEU A 76 -9.72 -6.30 0.55
C LEU A 76 -10.26 -7.44 -0.32
N THR A 77 -9.41 -8.11 -1.10
CA THR A 77 -9.82 -9.25 -1.92
C THR A 77 -10.38 -10.37 -1.06
N LEU A 78 -9.76 -10.69 0.08
CA LEU A 78 -10.25 -11.72 1.01
C LEU A 78 -11.59 -11.34 1.66
N ILE A 79 -11.78 -10.08 2.05
CA ILE A 79 -13.05 -9.58 2.59
C ILE A 79 -14.17 -9.68 1.54
N LEU A 80 -13.89 -9.25 0.31
CA LEU A 80 -14.83 -9.33 -0.81
C LEU A 80 -15.16 -10.77 -1.14
N TRP A 81 -14.15 -11.64 -1.18
CA TRP A 81 -14.30 -13.06 -1.45
C TRP A 81 -15.24 -13.76 -0.47
N GLN A 82 -15.07 -13.53 0.84
CA GLN A 82 -15.91 -14.13 1.87
C GLN A 82 -17.39 -13.80 1.72
N ARG A 83 -17.71 -12.62 1.18
CA ARG A 83 -19.10 -12.22 0.93
C ARG A 83 -19.74 -13.00 -0.23
N TRP A 84 -18.93 -13.55 -1.14
CA TRP A 84 -19.37 -14.21 -2.37
C TRP A 84 -19.45 -15.74 -2.27
N VAL A 85 -19.08 -16.36 -1.14
CA VAL A 85 -19.05 -17.83 -0.95
C VAL A 85 -20.44 -18.50 -0.93
N SER A 86 -21.53 -17.81 -1.27
CA SER A 86 -22.86 -18.43 -1.35
C SER A 86 -23.01 -19.33 -2.59
N ASN A 87 -23.16 -20.64 -2.34
CA ASN A 87 -23.86 -21.67 -3.15
C ASN A 87 -23.71 -21.61 -4.69
N ASN A 88 -22.57 -22.03 -5.26
CA ASN A 88 -22.53 -22.63 -6.62
C ASN A 88 -21.19 -23.33 -6.92
N ASN A 89 -21.23 -24.35 -7.79
CA ASN A 89 -20.16 -25.29 -8.11
C ASN A 89 -19.00 -24.70 -8.96
N ASP A 90 -19.05 -23.41 -9.28
CA ASP A 90 -18.11 -22.72 -10.19
C ASP A 90 -16.86 -22.20 -9.47
N TRP A 91 -16.18 -23.07 -8.73
CA TRP A 91 -15.03 -22.68 -7.90
C TRP A 91 -13.89 -22.05 -8.72
N LEU A 92 -13.66 -22.55 -9.94
CA LEU A 92 -12.59 -22.12 -10.83
C LEU A 92 -12.84 -20.70 -11.37
N LEU A 93 -14.05 -20.42 -11.85
CA LEU A 93 -14.43 -19.09 -12.34
C LEU A 93 -14.29 -18.05 -11.22
N ARG A 94 -14.71 -18.40 -10.01
CA ARG A 94 -14.59 -17.51 -8.85
C ARG A 94 -13.11 -17.27 -8.51
N PHE A 95 -12.28 -18.30 -8.50
CA PHE A 95 -10.84 -18.15 -8.26
C PHE A 95 -10.18 -17.23 -9.29
N ILE A 96 -10.49 -17.39 -10.58
CA ILE A 96 -10.00 -16.48 -11.63
C ILE A 96 -10.45 -15.03 -11.36
N ASN A 97 -11.73 -14.83 -11.04
CA ASN A 97 -12.24 -13.50 -10.71
C ASN A 97 -11.56 -12.89 -9.48
N MET A 98 -11.22 -13.71 -8.48
CA MET A 98 -10.49 -13.30 -7.29
C MET A 98 -9.08 -12.82 -7.65
N VAL A 99 -8.35 -13.60 -8.45
CA VAL A 99 -7.01 -13.22 -8.93
C VAL A 99 -7.08 -11.94 -9.74
N PHE A 100 -8.06 -11.81 -10.64
CA PHE A 100 -8.23 -10.62 -11.44
C PHE A 100 -8.54 -9.37 -10.60
N ALA A 101 -9.46 -9.48 -9.65
CA ALA A 101 -9.78 -8.41 -8.72
C ALA A 101 -8.54 -8.01 -7.88
N TRP A 102 -7.77 -8.99 -7.42
CA TRP A 102 -6.55 -8.76 -6.66
C TRP A 102 -5.50 -8.01 -7.49
N VAL A 103 -5.26 -8.42 -8.75
CA VAL A 103 -4.31 -7.75 -9.66
C VAL A 103 -4.72 -6.31 -9.91
N ILE A 104 -6.02 -6.05 -10.14
CA ILE A 104 -6.54 -4.69 -10.32
C ILE A 104 -6.32 -3.86 -9.07
N LEU A 105 -6.70 -4.36 -7.89
CA LEU A 105 -6.54 -3.65 -6.63
C LEU A 105 -5.06 -3.35 -6.35
N PHE A 106 -4.19 -4.34 -6.53
CA PHE A 106 -2.76 -4.18 -6.37
C PHE A 106 -2.23 -3.08 -7.30
N SER A 107 -2.58 -3.13 -8.59
CA SER A 107 -2.15 -2.16 -9.59
C SER A 107 -2.60 -0.74 -9.24
N VAL A 108 -3.86 -0.58 -8.82
CA VAL A 108 -4.40 0.72 -8.40
C VAL A 108 -3.65 1.27 -7.19
N PHE A 109 -3.49 0.48 -6.13
CA PHE A 109 -2.77 0.94 -4.94
C PHE A 109 -1.31 1.24 -5.23
N TRP A 110 -0.64 0.40 -6.02
CA TRP A 110 0.74 0.59 -6.41
C TRP A 110 0.92 1.91 -7.18
N ILE A 111 0.09 2.17 -8.19
CA ILE A 111 0.11 3.42 -8.96
C ILE A 111 -0.12 4.63 -8.04
N MET A 112 -1.11 4.55 -7.13
CA MET A 112 -1.38 5.62 -6.18
C MET A 112 -0.18 5.90 -5.27
N PHE A 113 0.51 4.87 -4.77
CA PHE A 113 1.72 5.05 -3.97
C PHE A 113 2.87 5.65 -4.77
N MET A 114 3.10 5.18 -5.99
CA MET A 114 4.14 5.72 -6.86
C MET A 114 3.91 7.20 -7.14
N ILE A 115 2.68 7.58 -7.52
CA ILE A 115 2.31 8.99 -7.73
C ILE A 115 2.56 9.79 -6.46
N TYR A 116 2.18 9.27 -5.30
CA TYR A 116 2.37 9.97 -4.04
C TYR A 116 3.85 10.16 -3.68
N LEU A 117 4.67 9.12 -3.85
CA LEU A 117 6.11 9.19 -3.59
C LEU A 117 6.83 10.14 -4.54
N LEU A 118 6.47 10.14 -5.84
CA LEU A 118 6.95 11.11 -6.82
C LEU A 118 6.54 12.54 -6.43
N GLN A 119 5.29 12.75 -5.99
CA GLN A 119 4.83 14.04 -5.49
C GLN A 119 5.56 14.51 -4.23
N GLN A 120 6.07 13.58 -3.42
CA GLN A 120 6.90 13.90 -2.26
C GLN A 120 8.39 13.98 -2.60
N TRP A 121 8.78 13.75 -3.85
CA TRP A 121 10.16 13.76 -4.33
C TRP A 121 11.07 12.82 -3.49
N LEU A 122 10.54 11.63 -3.20
CA LEU A 122 11.23 10.54 -2.48
C LEU A 122 11.72 9.41 -3.42
N VAL A 123 11.31 9.51 -4.69
CA VAL A 123 11.55 8.58 -5.80
C VAL A 123 11.67 9.48 -7.04
N ASP A 124 12.60 9.21 -7.95
CA ASP A 124 12.90 10.06 -9.13
C ASP A 124 12.99 9.22 -10.42
#